data_AF-A0A2D0KKT9-F1
#
_entry.id   AF-A0A2D0KKT9-F1
#
_cell.length_a   1.000
_cell.length_b   1.000
_cell.length_c   1.000
_cell.angle_alpha   90.00
_cell.angle_beta   90.00
_cell.angle_gamma   90.00
#
_symmetry.space_group_name_H-M   'P 1'
#
loop_
_entity.id
_entity.type
_entity.pdbx_description
1 polymer ?
#
loop_
_entity_poly.entity_id
_entity_poly.type
_entity_poly.pdbx_seq_one_letter_code
_entity_poly.pdbx_strand_id
1 'polypeptide(L)'
;MDQENSAILAIIKSFEISMHGEKRYDIEWLNRILHDDFLEIGKSGYIYTKKIVVESLKEEINIISQIFQKILICRFWIKILCCLPINLMK
;
A
#
# COMPACT_ATOMS: atom_id res chain seq x y z
N MET A 1 34.28 6.41 -15.47
CA MET A 1 33.18 7.33 -15.12
C MET A 1 31.85 6.84 -15.71
N ASP A 2 31.76 6.59 -17.02
CA ASP A 2 30.48 6.17 -17.64
C ASP A 2 29.96 4.80 -17.18
N GLN A 3 30.86 3.84 -16.92
CA GLN A 3 30.48 2.50 -16.46
C GLN A 3 29.99 2.47 -15.01
N GLU A 4 30.57 3.31 -14.16
CA GLU A 4 30.16 3.47 -12.76
C GLU A 4 28.80 4.16 -12.65
N ASN A 5 28.59 5.22 -13.45
CA ASN A 5 27.30 5.90 -13.56
C ASN A 5 26.19 4.97 -14.07
N SER A 6 26.52 4.08 -15.01
CA SER A 6 25.59 3.06 -15.52
C SER A 6 25.17 2.06 -14.43
N ALA A 7 26.12 1.60 -13.62
CA ALA A 7 25.84 0.68 -12.51
C ALA A 7 24.98 1.34 -11.42
N ILE A 8 25.30 2.58 -11.04
CA ILE A 8 24.53 3.36 -10.05
C ILE A 8 23.10 3.57 -10.54
N LEU A 9 22.91 3.92 -11.82
CA LEU A 9 21.58 4.10 -12.41
C LEU A 9 20.76 2.81 -12.36
N ALA A 10 21.37 1.65 -12.63
CA ALA A 10 20.68 0.36 -12.54
C ALA A 10 20.22 0.07 -11.10
N ILE A 11 21.06 0.39 -10.11
CA ILE A 11 20.74 0.26 -8.70
C ILE A 11 19.55 1.17 -8.33
N ILE A 12 19.59 2.45 -8.68
CA ILE A 12 18.51 3.41 -8.38
C ILE A 12 17.18 2.94 -8.99
N LYS A 13 17.19 2.48 -10.25
CA LYS A 13 15.99 1.93 -10.91
C LYS A 13 15.45 0.71 -10.18
N SER A 14 16.31 -0.21 -9.77
CA SER A 14 15.88 -1.39 -9.02
C SER A 14 15.27 -1.03 -7.67
N PHE A 15 15.80 0.00 -7.00
CA PHE A 15 15.29 0.50 -5.74
C PHE A 15 13.92 1.16 -5.91
N GLU A 16 13.77 2.03 -6.91
CA GLU A 16 12.49 2.64 -7.25
C GLU A 16 11.43 1.57 -7.47
N ILE A 17 11.72 0.58 -8.33
CA ILE A 17 10.78 -0.49 -8.65
C ILE A 17 10.41 -1.27 -7.39
N SER A 18 11.37 -1.49 -6.49
CA SER A 18 11.13 -2.22 -5.24
C SER A 18 10.24 -1.46 -4.23
N MET A 19 10.21 -0.13 -4.30
CA MET A 19 9.30 0.69 -3.49
C MET A 19 7.86 0.63 -4.01
N HIS A 20 7.67 0.28 -5.28
CA HIS A 20 6.35 0.08 -5.86
C HIS A 20 5.90 -1.38 -5.70
N GLY A 21 4.70 -1.60 -5.16
CA GLY A 21 4.11 -2.92 -4.97
C GLY A 21 3.98 -3.34 -3.51
N GLU A 22 4.14 -4.63 -3.21
CA GLU A 22 3.81 -5.23 -1.91
C GLU A 22 4.65 -4.66 -0.75
N LYS A 23 5.91 -4.28 -1.03
CA LYS A 23 6.84 -3.73 -0.03
C LYS A 23 6.48 -2.31 0.43
N ARG A 24 5.61 -1.60 -0.30
CA ARG A 24 5.12 -0.26 0.06
C ARG A 24 4.41 -0.23 1.41
N TYR A 25 3.90 -1.36 1.88
CA TYR A 25 3.19 -1.47 3.16
C TYR A 25 3.97 -2.23 4.22
N ASP A 26 5.18 -2.70 3.91
CA ASP A 26 6.08 -3.33 4.87
C ASP A 26 6.79 -2.25 5.69
N ILE A 27 6.26 -2.00 6.89
CA ILE A 27 6.75 -0.95 7.79
C ILE A 27 8.20 -1.20 8.22
N GLU A 28 8.59 -2.45 8.47
CA GLU A 28 9.96 -2.77 8.88
C GLU A 28 10.93 -2.48 7.74
N TRP A 29 10.54 -2.85 6.52
CA TRP A 29 11.31 -2.56 5.33
C TRP A 29 11.42 -1.05 5.05
N LEU A 30 10.31 -0.30 5.14
CA LEU A 30 10.31 1.16 4.97
C LEU A 30 11.22 1.85 5.98
N ASN A 31 11.18 1.44 7.25
CA ASN A 31 12.03 2.02 8.29
C ASN A 31 13.52 1.77 8.04
N ARG A 32 13.86 0.66 7.37
CA ARG A 32 15.24 0.31 7.00
C ARG A 32 15.75 1.06 5.77
N ILE A 33 14.87 1.31 4.79
CA ILE A 33 15.25 1.93 3.51
C ILE A 33 15.21 3.46 3.56
N LEU A 34 14.21 4.04 4.25
CA LEU A 34 14.10 5.49 4.37
C LEU A 34 15.14 6.02 5.37
N HIS A 35 15.91 7.02 4.96
CA HIS A 35 16.85 7.72 5.83
C HIS A 35 16.12 8.43 6.99
N ASP A 36 16.77 8.60 8.14
CA ASP A 36 16.10 9.22 9.30
C ASP A 36 15.76 10.70 9.06
N ASP A 37 16.59 11.41 8.28
CA ASP A 37 16.33 12.77 7.81
C ASP A 37 15.47 12.84 6.53
N PHE A 38 14.72 11.77 6.22
CA PHE A 38 13.90 11.73 5.02
C PHE A 38 12.79 12.80 5.07
N LEU A 39 12.69 13.54 3.96
CA LEU A 39 11.68 14.55 3.69
C LEU A 39 11.08 14.32 2.30
N GLU A 40 9.76 14.30 2.22
CA GLU A 40 9.00 14.22 0.97
C GLU A 40 8.20 15.50 0.75
N ILE A 41 8.23 16.04 -0.46
CA ILE A 41 7.34 17.14 -0.85
C ILE A 41 6.12 16.52 -1.53
N GLY A 42 4.97 16.58 -0.87
CA GLY A 42 3.74 16.08 -1.46
C GLY A 42 3.20 17.01 -2.56
N LYS A 43 2.17 16.56 -3.27
CA LYS A 43 1.53 17.31 -4.36
C LYS A 43 1.00 18.69 -3.94
N SER A 44 0.68 18.86 -2.65
CA SER A 44 0.25 20.13 -2.05
C SER A 44 1.39 21.13 -1.83
N GLY A 45 2.65 20.70 -1.98
CA GLY A 45 3.84 21.46 -1.58
C GLY A 45 4.17 21.33 -0.09
N TYR A 46 3.40 20.54 0.68
CA TYR A 46 3.71 20.27 2.09
C TYR A 46 4.89 19.30 2.22
N ILE A 47 5.71 19.50 3.25
CA ILE A 47 6.87 18.66 3.55
C ILE A 47 6.48 17.63 4.61
N TYR A 48 6.61 16.36 4.26
CA TYR A 48 6.30 15.21 5.10
C TYR A 48 7.59 14.57 5.60
N THR A 49 7.65 14.28 6.90
CA THR A 49 8.76 13.54 7.51
C THR A 49 8.55 12.03 7.34
N LYS A 50 9.63 11.24 7.50
CA LYS A 50 9.58 9.76 7.54
C LYS A 50 8.43 9.23 8.38
N LYS A 51 8.25 9.77 9.59
CA LYS A 51 7.19 9.35 10.51
C LYS A 51 5.81 9.52 9.88
N ILE A 52 5.53 10.71 9.33
CA ILE A 52 4.22 11.01 8.74
C ILE A 52 3.95 10.12 7.52
N VAL A 53 4.96 9.89 6.67
CA VAL A 53 4.82 9.03 5.50
C VAL A 53 4.53 7.57 5.90
N VAL A 54 5.30 7.02 6.85
CA VAL A 54 5.09 5.64 7.33
C VAL A 54 3.73 5.48 8.00
N GLU A 55 3.30 6.44 8.83
CA GLU A 55 1.97 6.43 9.45
C GLU A 55 0.86 6.48 8.39
N SER A 56 0.98 7.34 7.38
CA SER A 56 0.00 7.47 6.29
C SER A 56 -0.12 6.17 5.48
N LEU A 57 1.00 5.51 5.16
CA LEU A 57 1.02 4.23 4.43
C LEU A 57 0.39 3.10 5.26
N LYS A 58 0.58 3.11 6.58
CA LYS A 58 -0.06 2.16 7.51
C LYS A 58 -1.58 2.35 7.56
N GLU A 59 -2.06 3.59 7.52
CA GLU A 59 -3.48 3.88 7.48
C GLU A 59 -4.10 3.48 6.14
N GLU A 60 -3.40 3.72 5.04
CA GLU A 60 -3.82 3.34 3.68
C GLU A 60 -4.09 1.83 3.59
N ILE A 61 -3.17 0.96 4.05
CA ILE A 61 -3.39 -0.49 4.03
C ILE A 61 -4.57 -0.91 4.92
N ASN A 62 -4.77 -0.27 6.06
CA ASN A 62 -5.90 -0.59 6.94
C ASN A 62 -7.24 -0.25 6.26
N ILE A 63 -7.32 0.91 5.60
CA ILE A 63 -8.51 1.32 4.83
C ILE A 63 -8.75 0.37 3.66
N ILE A 64 -7.70 0.06 2.88
CA ILE A 64 -7.78 -0.89 1.76
C ILE A 64 -8.27 -2.25 2.27
N SER A 65 -7.66 -2.80 3.32
CA SER A 65 -8.07 -4.07 3.92
C SER A 65 -9.54 -4.07 4.35
N GLN A 66 -10.02 -3.01 5.00
CA GLN A 66 -11.42 -2.87 5.40
C GLN A 66 -12.38 -2.79 4.21
N ILE A 67 -12.00 -2.09 3.14
CA ILE A 67 -12.80 -2.01 1.91
C ILE A 67 -12.85 -3.39 1.24
N PHE A 68 -11.72 -4.09 1.13
CA PHE A 68 -11.67 -5.44 0.55
C PHE A 68 -12.47 -6.45 1.39
N GLN A 69 -12.41 -6.38 2.73
CA GLN A 69 -13.25 -7.18 3.62
C GLN A 69 -14.74 -6.88 3.42
N LYS A 70 -15.13 -5.61 3.33
CA LYS A 70 -16.53 -5.22 3.06
C LYS A 70 -17.01 -5.74 1.71
N ILE A 71 -16.19 -5.68 0.66
CA ILE A 71 -16.52 -6.23 -0.67
C ILE A 71 -16.68 -7.76 -0.60
N LEU A 72 -15.81 -8.46 0.12
CA LEU A 72 -15.92 -9.90 0.35
C LEU A 72 -17.19 -10.28 1.13
N ILE A 73 -17.52 -9.50 2.18
CA ILE A 73 -18.77 -9.67 2.94
C ILE A 73 -19.99 -9.40 2.06
N CYS A 74 -20.00 -8.34 1.25
CA CYS A 74 -21.07 -8.08 0.28
C CYS A 74 -21.25 -9.23 -0.72
N ARG A 75 -20.16 -9.84 -1.22
CA ARG A 75 -20.25 -11.04 -2.08
C ARG A 75 -20.76 -12.27 -1.34
N PHE A 76 -20.42 -12.42 -0.05
CA PHE A 76 -20.91 -13.51 0.79
C PHE A 76 -22.41 -13.39 1.10
N TRP A 77 -22.90 -12.17 1.33
CA TRP A 77 -24.31 -11.91 1.62
C TRP A 77 -25.22 -12.03 0.39
N ILE A 78 -24.75 -11.66 -0.81
CA ILE A 78 -25.48 -11.93 -2.06
C ILE A 78 -25.65 -13.44 -2.29
N LYS A 79 -24.63 -14.24 -1.95
CA LYS A 79 -24.69 -15.71 -2.08
C LYS A 79 -25.68 -16.34 -1.09
N ILE A 80 -25.77 -15.81 0.14
CA ILE A 80 -26.74 -16.27 1.15
C ILE A 80 -28.17 -15.88 0.76
N LEU A 81 -28.39 -14.67 0.24
CA LEU A 81 -29.73 -14.20 -0.17
C LEU A 81 -30.28 -14.97 -1.39
N CYS A 82 -29.43 -15.41 -2.31
CA CYS A 82 -29.83 -16.23 -3.46
C CYS A 82 -29.98 -17.73 -3.15
N CYS A 83 -29.55 -18.22 -1.97
CA CYS A 83 -29.64 -19.62 -1.58
C CYS A 83 -30.69 -19.91 -0.49
N LEU A 84 -31.45 -18.90 -0.06
CA LEU A 84 -32.63 -19.12 0.76
C LEU A 84 -33.74 -19.74 -0.13
N PRO A 85 -34.19 -20.98 0.16
CA PRO A 85 -35.32 -21.54 -0.56
C PRO A 85 -36.55 -20.67 -0.30
N ILE A 86 -37.25 -20.28 -1.38
CA ILE A 86 -38.49 -19.48 -1.40
C ILE A 86 -39.67 -20.14 -0.61
N ASN A 87 -39.47 -21.25 0.08
CA ASN A 87 -40.53 -22.01 0.76
C ASN A 87 -40.69 -21.70 2.26
N LEU A 88 -40.77 -20.42 2.63
CA LEU A 88 -41.32 -20.01 3.93
C LEU A 88 -42.20 -18.75 3.78
N MET A 89 -43.16 -18.83 2.88
CA MET A 89 -44.42 -18.08 2.96
C MET A 89 -45.57 -19.06 2.67
N LYS A 90 -45.90 -19.84 3.70
CA LYS A 90 -47.25 -20.36 3.95
C LYS A 90 -47.57 -20.08 5.40
#